data_AF-A0A529HLG9-F1
#
_entry.id   AF-A0A529HLG9-F1
#
_cell.length_a   1.000
_cell.length_b   1.000
_cell.length_c   1.000
_cell.angle_alpha   90.00
_cell.angle_beta   90.00
_cell.angle_gamma   90.00
#
_symmetry.space_group_name_H-M   'P 1'
#
loop_
_entity.id
_entity.type
_entity.pdbx_description
1 polymer ?
#
loop_
_entity_poly.entity_id
_entity_poly.type
_entity_poly.pdbx_seq_one_letter_code
_entity_poly.pdbx_strand_id
1 'polypeptide(L)'
;MHIKRFPDPPIDKQLALLETEKPNRFTVYPATGEIEQRLDVSRWNDRPFTKALVLGEAQLAFRAFDMASLERYSNDPRYRVYFNDYMGQLSIRDEAFRDEKFPERDKVSLQTFGLGFRDKLVPHLIVYLRYLTGLSPEHQQYWMSYVVPDGVRMCPQYFQSSVLD
;
A
#
# COMPACT_ATOMS: atom_id res chain seq x y z
N MET A 1 19.68 7.96 -3.32
CA MET A 1 18.56 7.30 -4.02
C MET A 1 17.29 8.06 -3.71
N HIS A 2 16.58 8.59 -4.70
CA HIS A 2 15.30 9.28 -4.50
C HIS A 2 14.15 8.31 -4.79
N ILE A 3 13.22 8.17 -3.86
CA ILE A 3 12.03 7.33 -4.01
C ILE A 3 10.80 8.23 -3.84
N LYS A 4 9.81 8.09 -4.72
CA LYS A 4 8.53 8.81 -4.64
C LYS A 4 7.75 8.34 -3.42
N ARG A 5 7.96 9.02 -2.29
CA ARG A 5 7.35 8.64 -1.00
C ARG A 5 5.87 9.03 -0.93
N PHE A 6 5.53 10.23 -1.35
CA PHE A 6 4.18 10.80 -1.24
C PHE A 6 3.54 11.06 -2.62
N PRO A 7 2.20 11.03 -2.72
CA PRO A 7 1.49 11.52 -3.90
C PRO A 7 1.88 12.97 -4.21
N ASP A 8 1.80 13.33 -5.49
CA ASP A 8 2.12 14.68 -5.92
C ASP A 8 1.08 15.67 -5.36
N PRO A 9 1.49 16.85 -4.86
CA PRO A 9 0.53 17.89 -4.51
C PRO A 9 -0.19 18.41 -5.77
N PRO A 10 -1.31 19.14 -5.63
CA PRO A 10 -1.97 19.78 -6.76
C PRO A 10 -1.01 20.62 -7.62
N ILE A 11 -1.21 20.65 -8.94
CA ILE A 11 -0.31 21.33 -9.90
C ILE A 11 -0.06 22.79 -9.50
N ASP A 12 -1.10 23.54 -9.11
CA ASP A 12 -0.95 24.95 -8.70
C ASP A 12 0.01 25.11 -7.52
N LYS A 13 0.00 24.16 -6.58
CA LYS A 13 0.93 24.15 -5.46
C LYS A 13 2.34 23.80 -5.92
N GLN A 14 2.50 22.89 -6.89
CA GLN A 14 3.81 22.59 -7.47
C GLN A 14 4.40 23.82 -8.17
N LEU A 15 3.60 24.53 -8.98
CA LEU A 15 4.01 25.75 -9.68
C LEU A 15 4.44 26.85 -8.69
N ALA A 16 3.63 27.09 -7.65
CA ALA A 16 3.97 28.06 -6.61
C ALA A 16 5.28 27.71 -5.87
N LEU A 17 5.53 26.42 -5.64
CA LEU A 17 6.80 25.97 -5.05
C LEU A 17 7.98 26.17 -6.01
N LEU A 18 7.81 25.93 -7.32
CA LEU A 18 8.88 26.13 -8.30
C LEU A 18 9.34 27.59 -8.39
N GLU A 19 8.45 28.55 -8.12
CA GLU A 19 8.80 29.98 -8.07
C GLU A 19 9.51 30.39 -6.78
N THR A 20 9.26 29.69 -5.67
CA THR A 20 9.68 30.11 -4.32
C THR A 20 10.84 29.30 -3.76
N GLU A 21 11.04 28.07 -4.22
CA GLU A 21 12.00 27.12 -3.68
C GLU A 21 13.19 26.86 -4.62
N LYS A 22 14.33 26.44 -4.06
CA LYS A 22 15.54 26.17 -4.84
C LYS A 22 15.37 24.91 -5.72
N PRO A 23 15.90 24.89 -6.96
CA PRO A 23 15.78 23.75 -7.88
C PRO A 23 16.24 22.40 -7.32
N ASN A 24 17.23 22.39 -6.41
CA ASN A 24 17.75 21.16 -5.79
C ASN A 24 16.83 20.56 -4.71
N ARG A 25 15.68 21.20 -4.41
CA ARG A 25 14.64 20.66 -3.53
C ARG A 25 13.61 19.80 -4.26
N PHE A 26 13.71 19.71 -5.59
CA PHE A 26 12.78 18.97 -6.42
C PHE A 26 13.37 17.65 -6.90
N THR A 27 12.50 16.67 -7.11
CA THR A 27 12.82 15.43 -7.78
C THR A 27 11.75 15.19 -8.83
N VAL A 28 12.17 14.94 -10.06
CA VAL A 28 11.26 14.63 -11.17
C VAL A 28 11.11 13.12 -11.26
N TYR A 29 9.88 12.66 -11.32
CA TYR A 29 9.53 11.27 -11.56
C TYR A 29 8.86 11.17 -12.94
N PRO A 30 9.07 10.07 -13.68
CA PRO A 30 8.36 9.86 -14.93
C PRO A 30 6.85 9.78 -14.69
N ALA A 31 6.07 10.38 -15.57
CA ALA A 31 4.62 10.21 -15.57
C ALA A 31 4.24 8.80 -16.06
N THR A 32 3.09 8.29 -15.61
CA THR A 32 2.58 6.96 -16.01
C THR A 32 2.60 6.73 -17.52
N GLY A 33 2.14 7.71 -18.32
CA GLY A 33 2.12 7.59 -19.78
C GLY A 33 3.51 7.46 -20.41
N GLU A 34 4.54 8.11 -19.84
CA GLU A 34 5.93 7.96 -20.31
C GLU A 34 6.49 6.57 -20.00
N ILE A 35 6.07 5.97 -18.89
CA ILE A 35 6.47 4.62 -18.49
C ILE A 35 5.83 3.60 -19.44
N GLU A 36 4.53 3.71 -19.69
CA GLU A 36 3.78 2.76 -20.54
C GLU A 36 4.29 2.75 -22.00
N GLN A 37 4.79 3.88 -22.51
CA GLN A 37 5.39 3.94 -23.85
C GLN A 37 6.73 3.20 -23.96
N ARG A 38 7.43 3.02 -22.84
CA ARG A 38 8.82 2.50 -22.82
C ARG A 38 8.95 1.14 -22.13
N LEU A 39 7.90 0.70 -21.45
CA LEU A 39 7.88 -0.52 -20.66
C LEU A 39 6.59 -1.28 -20.93
N ASP A 40 6.72 -2.57 -21.27
CA ASP A 40 5.57 -3.48 -21.31
C ASP A 40 5.10 -3.80 -19.89
N VAL A 41 4.14 -3.01 -19.42
CA VAL A 41 3.56 -3.10 -18.07
C VAL A 41 2.60 -4.29 -17.91
N SER A 42 2.29 -5.02 -18.99
CA SER A 42 1.44 -6.21 -18.94
C SER A 42 2.06 -7.35 -18.12
N ARG A 43 3.39 -7.35 -18.00
CA ARG A 43 4.17 -8.31 -17.18
C ARG A 43 3.83 -8.30 -15.69
N TRP A 44 3.12 -7.27 -15.22
CA TRP A 44 2.68 -7.13 -13.83
C TRP A 44 1.15 -7.26 -13.65
N ASN A 45 0.42 -7.74 -14.67
CA ASN A 45 -1.04 -7.91 -14.58
C ASN A 45 -1.46 -8.88 -13.45
N ASP A 46 -0.59 -9.82 -13.08
CA ASP A 46 -0.78 -10.76 -11.96
C ASP A 46 -0.53 -10.13 -10.58
N ARG A 47 0.04 -8.91 -10.52
CA ARG A 47 0.46 -8.23 -9.29
C ARG A 47 0.06 -6.74 -9.32
N PRO A 48 -1.24 -6.43 -9.13
CA PRO A 48 -1.80 -5.11 -9.38
C PRO A 48 -1.15 -3.99 -8.56
N PHE A 49 -0.74 -4.28 -7.32
CA PHE A 49 -0.12 -3.27 -6.45
C PHE A 49 1.34 -3.03 -6.83
N THR A 50 2.08 -4.08 -7.21
CA THR A 50 3.41 -3.90 -7.81
C THR A 50 3.31 -3.14 -9.12
N LYS A 51 2.30 -3.42 -9.97
CA LYS A 51 2.06 -2.69 -11.22
C LYS A 51 1.85 -1.20 -10.96
N ALA A 52 1.08 -0.84 -9.93
CA ALA A 52 0.88 0.55 -9.54
C ALA A 52 2.20 1.27 -9.19
N LEU A 53 3.10 0.64 -8.43
CA LEU A 53 4.44 1.21 -8.18
C LEU A 53 5.27 1.33 -9.46
N VAL A 54 5.23 0.32 -10.34
CA VAL A 54 5.93 0.35 -11.63
C VAL A 54 5.45 1.52 -12.48
N LEU A 55 4.14 1.83 -12.42
CA LEU A 55 3.51 2.95 -13.12
C LEU A 55 3.74 4.32 -12.45
N GLY A 56 4.62 4.39 -11.44
CA GLY A 56 5.07 5.64 -10.84
C GLY A 56 4.20 6.15 -9.69
N GLU A 57 3.34 5.30 -9.12
CA GLU A 57 2.58 5.66 -7.93
C GLU A 57 3.47 5.76 -6.69
N ALA A 58 3.08 6.60 -5.73
CA ALA A 58 3.86 6.84 -4.52
C ALA A 58 3.83 5.65 -3.55
N GLN A 59 4.93 5.42 -2.83
CA GLN A 59 5.06 4.34 -1.84
C GLN A 59 4.00 4.41 -0.72
N LEU A 60 3.65 5.62 -0.28
CA LEU A 60 2.62 5.88 0.74
C LEU A 60 1.26 6.25 0.15
N ALA A 61 1.06 6.08 -1.16
CA ALA A 61 -0.30 5.93 -1.65
C ALA A 61 -0.92 4.70 -0.98
N PHE A 62 -2.22 4.72 -0.75
CA PHE A 62 -2.90 3.63 -0.07
C PHE A 62 -4.03 3.05 -0.93
N ARG A 63 -4.47 1.86 -0.54
CA ARG A 63 -5.74 1.29 -0.99
C ARG A 63 -6.62 1.02 0.21
N ALA A 64 -7.92 1.19 0.00
CA ALA A 64 -8.92 0.87 0.97
C ALA A 64 -9.51 -0.50 0.64
N PHE A 65 -9.78 -1.30 1.67
CA PHE A 65 -10.29 -2.66 1.53
C PHE A 65 -11.47 -2.89 2.48
N ASP A 66 -12.33 -3.81 2.08
CA ASP A 66 -13.29 -4.41 2.99
C ASP A 66 -12.58 -5.15 4.13
N MET A 67 -13.12 -5.09 5.35
CA MET A 67 -12.53 -5.73 6.53
C MET A 67 -12.37 -7.24 6.36
N ALA A 68 -13.21 -7.88 5.54
CA ALA A 68 -13.12 -9.31 5.20
C ALA A 68 -11.81 -9.70 4.51
N SER A 69 -11.02 -8.74 4.00
CA SER A 69 -9.69 -9.04 3.45
C SER A 69 -8.77 -9.70 4.48
N LEU A 70 -8.97 -9.48 5.79
CA LEU A 70 -8.19 -10.11 6.85
C LEU A 70 -8.67 -11.51 7.24
N GLU A 71 -9.91 -11.88 6.89
CA GLU A 71 -10.60 -13.05 7.46
C GLU A 71 -9.78 -14.34 7.30
N ARG A 72 -9.26 -14.61 6.09
CA ARG A 72 -8.46 -15.83 5.84
C ARG A 72 -7.18 -15.91 6.67
N TYR A 73 -6.60 -14.78 7.05
CA TYR A 73 -5.39 -14.73 7.86
C TYR A 73 -5.73 -14.85 9.34
N SER A 74 -6.83 -14.22 9.77
CA SER A 74 -7.33 -14.34 11.14
C SER A 74 -7.74 -15.77 11.49
N ASN A 75 -8.29 -16.51 10.53
CA ASN A 75 -8.75 -17.88 10.71
C ASN A 75 -7.66 -18.94 10.54
N ASP A 76 -6.46 -18.57 10.10
CA ASP A 76 -5.36 -19.49 9.87
C ASP A 76 -4.28 -19.31 10.95
N PRO A 77 -4.04 -20.31 11.82
CA PRO A 77 -3.15 -20.17 12.97
C PRO A 77 -1.69 -19.92 12.60
N ARG A 78 -1.31 -20.11 11.32
CA ARG A 78 0.04 -19.86 10.82
C ARG A 78 0.33 -18.37 10.66
N TYR A 79 -0.70 -17.53 10.62
CA TYR A 79 -0.56 -16.08 10.59
C TYR A 79 -0.83 -15.47 11.98
N ARG A 80 -0.33 -14.26 12.14
CA ARG A 80 -0.59 -13.39 13.27
C ARG A 80 -1.20 -12.11 12.71
N VAL A 81 -2.47 -11.90 13.03
CA VAL A 81 -3.14 -10.61 12.87
C VAL A 81 -3.18 -9.95 14.24
N TYR A 82 -2.50 -8.83 14.37
CA TYR A 82 -2.61 -7.96 15.53
C TYR A 82 -3.36 -6.70 15.11
N PHE A 83 -4.38 -6.31 15.86
CA PHE A 83 -5.14 -5.09 15.58
C PHE A 83 -5.54 -4.46 16.91
N ASN A 84 -5.21 -3.18 17.08
CA ASN A 84 -5.58 -2.41 18.26
C ASN A 84 -5.90 -0.95 17.88
N ASP A 85 -6.93 -0.39 18.50
CA ASP A 85 -7.46 0.94 18.25
C ASP A 85 -7.75 1.21 16.75
N TYR A 86 -6.77 1.78 16.03
CA TYR A 86 -6.90 2.23 14.64
C TYR A 86 -5.86 1.63 13.70
N MET A 87 -4.98 0.75 14.20
CA MET A 87 -3.88 0.18 13.44
C MET A 87 -3.63 -1.28 13.79
N GLY A 88 -3.01 -1.99 12.85
CA GLY A 88 -2.65 -3.37 13.04
C GLY A 88 -1.46 -3.78 12.18
N GLN A 89 -1.10 -5.05 12.33
CA GLN A 89 -0.03 -5.71 11.61
C GLN A 89 -0.49 -7.11 11.22
N LEU A 90 -0.05 -7.58 10.07
CA LEU A 90 -0.28 -8.94 9.61
C LEU A 90 1.07 -9.54 9.27
N SER A 91 1.41 -10.68 9.85
CA SER A 91 2.59 -11.43 9.44
C SER A 91 2.36 -12.93 9.52
N ILE A 92 3.14 -13.69 8.77
CA ILE A 92 3.36 -15.10 9.10
C ILE A 92 4.03 -15.20 10.49
N ARG A 93 3.76 -16.29 11.22
CA ARG A 93 4.41 -16.58 12.50
C ARG A 93 5.80 -17.19 12.30
N ASP A 94 6.66 -17.02 13.28
CA ASP A 94 8.05 -17.52 13.28
C ASP A 94 8.16 -19.00 12.94
N GLU A 95 7.28 -19.85 13.48
CA GLU A 95 7.32 -21.29 13.25
C GLU A 95 7.07 -21.63 11.78
N ALA A 96 6.04 -21.01 11.18
CA ALA A 96 5.71 -21.20 9.78
C ALA A 96 6.71 -20.50 8.84
N PHE A 97 7.32 -19.39 9.28
CA PHE A 97 8.37 -18.69 8.52
C PHE A 97 9.66 -19.51 8.40
N ARG A 98 10.06 -20.18 9.50
CA ARG A 98 11.26 -21.02 9.56
C ARG A 98 11.08 -22.40 8.93
N ASP A 99 9.85 -22.83 8.67
CA ASP A 99 9.58 -24.05 7.93
C ASP A 99 9.93 -23.86 6.45
N GLU A 100 11.01 -24.50 5.99
CA GLU A 100 11.44 -24.49 4.59
C GLU A 100 10.42 -25.13 3.64
N LYS A 101 9.52 -25.97 4.15
CA LYS A 101 8.42 -26.55 3.37
C LYS A 101 7.25 -25.59 3.22
N PHE A 102 7.21 -24.52 4.00
CA PHE A 102 6.16 -23.52 3.90
C PHE A 102 6.37 -22.67 2.64
N PRO A 103 5.36 -22.54 1.75
CA PRO A 103 5.54 -21.83 0.49
C PRO A 103 5.96 -20.37 0.69
N GLU A 104 7.04 -19.95 0.03
CA GLU A 104 7.52 -18.56 0.08
C GLU A 104 6.44 -17.54 -0.28
N ARG A 105 5.56 -17.88 -1.24
CA ARG A 105 4.45 -17.01 -1.66
C ARG A 105 3.46 -16.68 -0.52
N ASP A 106 3.41 -17.52 0.51
CA ASP A 106 2.47 -17.40 1.63
C ASP A 106 3.16 -16.76 2.86
N LYS A 107 4.45 -16.40 2.77
CA LYS A 107 5.20 -15.68 3.83
C LYS A 107 4.87 -14.19 3.84
N VAL A 108 3.60 -13.89 4.10
CA VAL A 108 3.01 -12.55 4.08
C VAL A 108 3.55 -11.67 5.22
N SER A 109 3.77 -10.39 4.92
CA SER A 109 4.08 -9.36 5.90
C SER A 109 3.52 -8.00 5.49
N LEU A 110 2.57 -7.49 6.28
CA LEU A 110 2.13 -6.10 6.29
C LEU A 110 2.59 -5.50 7.63
N GLN A 111 3.67 -4.71 7.58
CA GLN A 111 4.24 -4.09 8.79
C GLN A 111 3.25 -3.16 9.48
N THR A 112 2.36 -2.55 8.71
CA THR A 112 1.23 -1.84 9.27
C THR A 112 0.07 -1.75 8.28
N PHE A 113 -1.13 -1.78 8.83
CA PHE A 113 -2.37 -1.36 8.19
C PHE A 113 -3.16 -0.53 9.21
N GLY A 114 -4.14 0.24 8.75
CA GLY A 114 -4.98 1.02 9.64
C GLY A 114 -6.40 1.11 9.19
N LEU A 115 -7.16 1.98 9.85
CA LEU A 115 -8.56 2.24 9.51
C LEU A 115 -8.71 3.45 8.60
N GLY A 116 -9.77 3.42 7.80
CA GLY A 116 -10.26 4.52 7.02
C GLY A 116 -11.78 4.50 6.95
N PHE A 117 -12.36 5.64 6.60
CA PHE A 117 -13.78 5.89 6.70
C PHE A 117 -14.25 6.67 5.47
N ARG A 118 -15.25 6.14 4.76
CA ARG A 118 -15.96 6.91 3.70
C ARG A 118 -17.00 7.83 4.33
N ASP A 119 -17.78 7.26 5.24
CA ASP A 119 -18.71 7.90 6.15
C ASP A 119 -18.36 7.52 7.60
N LYS A 120 -19.14 7.98 8.58
CA LYS A 120 -18.83 7.78 10.00
C LYS A 120 -19.06 6.36 10.52
N LEU A 121 -19.66 5.45 9.75
CA LEU A 121 -20.24 4.22 10.30
C LEU A 121 -19.51 2.95 9.88
N VAL A 122 -18.91 2.91 8.69
CA VAL A 122 -18.27 1.69 8.19
C VAL A 122 -16.75 1.85 8.11
N PRO A 123 -15.99 1.15 8.97
CA PRO A 123 -14.54 1.12 8.87
C PRO A 123 -14.10 0.28 7.67
N HIS A 124 -13.06 0.77 6.99
CA HIS A 124 -12.34 0.07 5.94
C HIS A 124 -10.87 -0.09 6.35
N LEU A 125 -10.23 -1.14 5.87
CA LEU A 125 -8.79 -1.31 6.04
C LEU A 125 -8.05 -0.42 5.07
N ILE A 126 -7.00 0.23 5.54
CA ILE A 126 -6.09 1.06 4.75
C ILE A 126 -4.71 0.42 4.79
N VAL A 127 -4.17 0.09 3.62
CA VAL A 127 -2.81 -0.46 3.49
C VAL A 127 -2.03 0.37 2.49
N TYR A 128 -0.81 0.76 2.87
CA TYR A 128 0.09 1.46 1.97
C TYR A 128 0.57 0.55 0.84
N LEU A 129 0.74 1.14 -0.33
CA LEU A 129 1.14 0.45 -1.54
C LEU A 129 2.47 -0.30 -1.34
N ARG A 130 3.43 0.32 -0.66
CA ARG A 130 4.72 -0.31 -0.33
C ARG A 130 4.59 -1.68 0.34
N TYR A 131 3.58 -1.88 1.21
CA TYR A 131 3.36 -3.16 1.89
C TYR A 131 2.62 -4.14 1.00
N LEU A 132 1.62 -3.66 0.26
CA LEU A 132 0.90 -4.47 -0.72
C LEU A 132 1.81 -5.03 -1.82
N THR A 133 2.84 -4.27 -2.22
CA THR A 133 3.79 -4.72 -3.25
C THR A 133 4.75 -5.82 -2.78
N GLY A 134 4.90 -5.99 -1.47
CA GLY A 134 5.68 -7.09 -0.87
C GLY A 134 4.92 -8.41 -0.83
N LEU A 135 3.61 -8.41 -1.14
CA LEU A 135 2.82 -9.62 -1.25
C LEU A 135 3.15 -10.36 -2.55
N SER A 136 3.05 -11.69 -2.51
CA SER A 136 3.10 -12.52 -3.72
C SER A 136 1.95 -12.18 -4.68
N PRO A 137 2.06 -12.51 -5.98
CA PRO A 137 1.01 -12.26 -6.96
C PRO A 137 -0.36 -12.78 -6.51
N GLU A 138 -0.44 -13.99 -5.96
CA GLU A 138 -1.68 -14.59 -5.47
C GLU A 138 -2.30 -13.77 -4.33
N HIS A 139 -1.48 -13.30 -3.40
CA HIS A 139 -1.95 -12.45 -2.31
C HIS A 139 -2.34 -11.06 -2.82
N GLN A 140 -1.64 -10.49 -3.80
CA GLN A 140 -2.08 -9.22 -4.41
C GLN A 140 -3.43 -9.35 -5.11
N GLN A 141 -3.67 -10.44 -5.86
CA GLN A 141 -4.97 -10.70 -6.48
C GLN A 141 -6.07 -10.88 -5.43
N TYR A 142 -5.79 -11.64 -4.37
CA TYR A 142 -6.71 -11.80 -3.26
C TYR A 142 -7.06 -10.45 -2.64
N TRP A 143 -6.07 -9.62 -2.28
CA TRP A 143 -6.35 -8.30 -1.70
C TRP A 143 -7.09 -7.40 -2.70
N MET A 144 -6.77 -7.49 -4.00
CA MET A 144 -7.44 -6.73 -5.06
C MET A 144 -8.94 -7.01 -5.12
N SER A 145 -9.40 -8.25 -4.85
CA SER A 145 -10.83 -8.58 -4.87
C SER A 145 -11.63 -7.93 -3.72
N TYR A 146 -10.96 -7.37 -2.71
CA TYR A 146 -11.60 -6.64 -1.59
C TYR A 146 -11.40 -5.13 -1.67
N VAL A 147 -10.78 -4.60 -2.73
CA VAL A 147 -10.60 -3.16 -2.89
C VAL A 147 -11.96 -2.48 -2.94
N VAL A 148 -12.16 -1.48 -2.07
CA VAL A 148 -13.36 -0.65 -2.10
C VAL A 148 -13.14 0.59 -2.96
N PRO A 149 -14.18 1.17 -3.56
CA PRO A 149 -14.05 2.36 -4.40
C PRO A 149 -13.42 3.56 -3.66
N ASP A 150 -12.98 4.56 -4.43
CA ASP A 150 -12.43 5.80 -3.87
C ASP A 150 -13.40 6.54 -2.95
N GLY A 151 -12.89 7.41 -2.07
CA GLY A 151 -13.68 8.22 -1.12
C GLY A 151 -13.51 7.83 0.35
N VAL A 152 -12.77 6.77 0.62
CA VAL A 152 -12.33 6.41 1.98
C VAL A 152 -11.19 7.34 2.40
N ARG A 153 -11.35 7.98 3.55
CA ARG A 153 -10.31 8.83 4.16
C ARG A 153 -9.62 8.07 5.29
N MET A 154 -8.29 8.08 5.26
CA MET A 154 -7.47 7.48 6.31
C MET A 154 -7.76 8.12 7.66
N CYS A 155 -7.84 7.30 8.71
CA CYS A 155 -7.90 7.78 10.09
C CYS A 155 -6.66 8.66 10.40
N PRO A 156 -6.84 9.90 10.88
CA PRO A 156 -5.71 10.79 11.16
C PRO A 156 -4.70 10.22 12.16
N GLN A 157 -5.17 9.50 13.18
CA GLN A 157 -4.34 8.85 14.19
C GLN A 157 -3.43 7.81 13.55
N TYR A 158 -3.96 7.00 12.62
CA TYR A 158 -3.15 6.04 11.88
C TYR A 158 -2.10 6.72 11.01
N PHE A 159 -2.46 7.81 10.31
CA PHE A 159 -1.50 8.56 9.50
C PHE A 159 -0.34 9.11 10.34
N GLN A 160 -0.64 9.71 11.50
CA GLN A 160 0.38 10.25 12.40
C GLN A 160 1.37 9.17 12.84
N SER A 161 0.87 8.05 13.37
CA SER A 161 1.73 6.99 13.92
C SER A 161 2.46 6.14 12.88
N SER A 162 2.02 6.13 11.61
CA SER A 162 2.64 5.30 10.57
C SER A 162 3.59 6.05 9.64
N VAL A 163 3.55 7.38 9.66
CA VAL A 163 4.32 8.23 8.73
C VAL A 163 5.21 9.25 9.43
N LEU A 164 4.78 9.77 10.59
CA LEU A 164 5.44 10.87 11.29
C LEU A 164 6.25 10.42 12.52
N ASP A 165 5.95 9.25 13.08
CA ASP A 165 6.77 8.56 14.10
C ASP A 165 7.95 7.80 13.47
#